data_AF-W5PIE9-F1
#
_entry.id   AF-W5PIE9-F1
#
_cell.length_a   1.000
_cell.length_b   1.000
_cell.length_c   1.000
_cell.angle_alpha   90.00
_cell.angle_beta   90.00
_cell.angle_gamma   90.00
#
_symmetry.space_group_name_H-M   'P 1'
#
loop_
_entity.id
_entity.type
_entity.pdbx_description
1 polymer ?
#
loop_
_entity_poly.entity_id
_entity_poly.type
_entity_poly.pdbx_seq_one_letter_code
_entity_poly.pdbx_strand_id
1 'polypeptide(L)'
;NPPTLSPGARLASRRTLPSLDGHANAGLSKGLQPQALPPPLTTTLDPASSPYFTFPGPHLLCRHRPLPRAAPAALAGATAVLRHLHRLLGFRPSRLSPLPCVTYRPLAPGTSTSRPQFCSVPADDFGHILMLGFIIRPPHQLLSLLSCPGLRIPRFSVLCAPLLRTMAVSSSSWELPLVAVCQVTSTPDKEQNFKTCAELIREAARLGACLAFLPEAFDFIARDPEETQRLSEPLGGNLLEEYTQLARECGLWLSLGGFHERGQDWEQTQKIYNCHVILNNMGSVVATYRKTHLCDVEIPGQGPMRESNSTIPGPSLESPISTPAGKIGLAICYDMRFPELSLALVQAGAEILTYPSAFGSVTGPAHWEVLLRARAIETQCYVVAAAQCGRHHEKRASYGHSMVVDPWGTVVARCSEGPGLCLARIDLNYLQQLRKQLPVFQHRRPDLYGNLGHPLS
;
A
#
# COMPACT_ATOMS: atom_id res chain seq x y z
N ASN A 1 13.19 -66.22 -1.00
CA ASN A 1 13.05 -67.20 0.09
C ASN A 1 11.71 -66.97 0.80
N PRO A 2 10.86 -68.01 1.00
CA PRO A 2 9.40 -67.92 1.17
C PRO A 2 8.97 -68.33 2.62
N PRO A 3 7.71 -68.75 3.00
CA PRO A 3 6.42 -69.00 2.29
C PRO A 3 5.16 -68.43 3.05
N THR A 4 3.85 -68.63 2.75
CA THR A 4 3.05 -69.00 1.54
C THR A 4 1.57 -68.54 1.65
N LEU A 5 0.97 -68.29 0.49
CA LEU A 5 -0.44 -68.41 0.05
C LEU A 5 -1.51 -69.18 0.90
N SER A 6 -2.71 -68.54 1.02
CA SER A 6 -4.09 -69.04 0.68
C SER A 6 -4.70 -70.29 1.36
N PRO A 7 -6.04 -70.60 1.25
CA PRO A 7 -7.21 -69.94 0.59
C PRO A 7 -8.34 -69.56 1.60
N GLY A 8 -9.61 -69.20 1.28
CA GLY A 8 -10.29 -68.77 0.04
C GLY A 8 -11.78 -69.21 -0.11
N ALA A 9 -12.70 -68.27 -0.47
CA ALA A 9 -14.15 -68.43 -0.81
C ALA A 9 -15.13 -68.84 0.33
N ARG A 10 -16.46 -68.58 0.36
CA ARG A 10 -17.50 -67.68 -0.22
C ARG A 10 -18.88 -68.14 0.39
N LEU A 11 -19.94 -67.30 0.33
CA LEU A 11 -21.40 -67.64 0.44
C LEU A 11 -21.97 -67.99 1.86
N ALA A 12 -23.24 -67.71 2.26
CA ALA A 12 -24.40 -67.05 1.61
C ALA A 12 -25.48 -66.47 2.58
N SER A 13 -26.31 -65.56 2.05
CA SER A 13 -27.79 -65.43 2.19
C SER A 13 -28.55 -65.02 3.49
N ARG A 14 -29.45 -64.05 3.28
CA ARG A 14 -30.86 -63.92 3.76
C ARG A 14 -31.19 -63.83 5.28
N ARG A 15 -31.94 -62.78 5.65
CA ARG A 15 -33.40 -62.87 5.87
C ARG A 15 -34.10 -61.50 5.87
N THR A 16 -35.43 -61.54 5.69
CA THR A 16 -36.36 -60.43 5.43
C THR A 16 -37.27 -60.13 6.64
N LEU A 17 -37.78 -58.89 6.67
CA LEU A 17 -39.08 -58.36 7.21
C LEU A 17 -40.00 -59.25 8.08
N PRO A 18 -40.77 -58.63 8.99
CA PRO A 18 -42.17 -58.33 8.61
C PRO A 18 -42.62 -56.88 8.91
N SER A 19 -43.80 -56.55 8.38
CA SER A 19 -44.49 -55.26 8.47
C SER A 19 -46.00 -55.47 8.70
N LEU A 20 -46.72 -54.37 9.00
CA LEU A 20 -48.14 -54.08 8.72
C LEU A 20 -49.22 -54.12 9.84
N ASP A 21 -50.07 -53.07 9.72
CA ASP A 21 -51.52 -52.91 10.01
C ASP A 21 -52.11 -52.67 11.41
N GLY A 22 -53.16 -51.80 11.47
CA GLY A 22 -54.01 -51.68 12.67
C GLY A 22 -54.98 -50.49 12.92
N HIS A 23 -55.40 -49.69 11.92
CA HIS A 23 -56.60 -48.77 11.90
C HIS A 23 -57.35 -48.23 13.16
N ALA A 24 -57.58 -46.89 13.16
CA ALA A 24 -58.83 -46.13 13.49
C ALA A 24 -59.43 -46.18 14.94
N ASN A 25 -60.32 -45.28 15.43
CA ASN A 25 -61.06 -44.14 14.86
C ASN A 25 -61.58 -43.14 15.95
N ALA A 26 -61.97 -41.91 15.55
CA ALA A 26 -62.96 -40.97 16.14
C ALA A 26 -62.83 -40.31 17.56
N GLY A 27 -63.19 -39.02 17.67
CA GLY A 27 -64.09 -38.56 18.78
C GLY A 27 -63.87 -37.25 19.58
N LEU A 28 -64.06 -36.06 18.98
CA LEU A 28 -64.69 -34.84 19.58
C LEU A 28 -64.15 -34.06 20.83
N SER A 29 -63.64 -32.85 20.54
CA SER A 29 -64.00 -31.52 21.13
C SER A 29 -63.63 -31.09 22.57
N LYS A 30 -62.84 -30.01 22.70
CA LYS A 30 -63.32 -28.61 22.91
C LYS A 30 -62.14 -27.59 22.92
N GLY A 31 -62.37 -26.42 22.31
CA GLY A 31 -61.30 -25.51 21.86
C GLY A 31 -60.83 -24.38 22.78
N LEU A 32 -59.90 -23.58 22.25
CA LEU A 32 -59.70 -22.14 22.48
C LEU A 32 -58.85 -21.55 21.32
N GLN A 33 -58.95 -20.23 21.08
CA GLN A 33 -58.62 -19.58 19.79
C GLN A 33 -57.16 -19.10 19.64
N PRO A 34 -56.62 -19.04 18.41
CA PRO A 34 -55.48 -18.18 18.04
C PRO A 34 -55.92 -16.86 17.38
N GLN A 35 -55.06 -15.82 17.49
CA GLN A 35 -55.31 -14.47 16.96
C GLN A 35 -55.08 -14.37 15.43
N ALA A 36 -55.74 -13.40 14.78
CA ALA A 36 -55.80 -13.26 13.33
C ALA A 36 -54.77 -12.26 12.75
N LEU A 37 -54.25 -12.58 11.56
CA LEU A 37 -53.57 -11.67 10.63
C LEU A 37 -54.56 -11.18 9.56
N PRO A 38 -54.44 -9.93 9.05
CA PRO A 38 -55.31 -9.40 8.00
C PRO A 38 -54.94 -9.93 6.60
N PRO A 39 -55.90 -10.02 5.65
CA PRO A 39 -55.70 -10.62 4.33
C PRO A 39 -55.10 -9.66 3.28
N PRO A 40 -54.57 -10.17 2.16
CA PRO A 40 -54.00 -9.35 1.08
C PRO A 40 -55.08 -8.73 0.18
N LEU A 41 -54.76 -7.58 -0.41
CA LEU A 41 -55.55 -6.95 -1.47
C LEU A 41 -54.95 -7.25 -2.85
N THR A 42 -55.72 -7.93 -3.69
CA THR A 42 -55.47 -8.08 -5.14
C THR A 42 -56.61 -7.46 -5.92
N THR A 43 -56.30 -6.60 -6.88
CA THR A 43 -57.20 -6.18 -7.96
C THR A 43 -56.42 -6.15 -9.28
N THR A 44 -57.10 -6.52 -10.37
CA THR A 44 -56.50 -6.86 -11.66
C THR A 44 -57.02 -5.98 -12.80
N LEU A 45 -56.10 -5.52 -13.67
CA LEU A 45 -56.30 -5.23 -15.12
C LEU A 45 -57.27 -4.07 -15.50
N ASP A 46 -57.09 -3.28 -16.56
CA ASP A 46 -55.95 -2.98 -17.47
C ASP A 46 -56.19 -1.59 -18.16
N PRO A 47 -55.81 -1.23 -19.41
CA PRO A 47 -54.87 -0.13 -19.65
C PRO A 47 -55.42 1.18 -20.29
N ALA A 48 -54.48 2.11 -20.50
CA ALA A 48 -54.48 3.23 -21.48
C ALA A 48 -55.19 4.56 -21.13
N SER A 49 -54.39 5.55 -20.70
CA SER A 49 -54.28 6.86 -21.39
C SER A 49 -53.12 7.70 -20.82
N SER A 50 -52.32 8.31 -21.70
CA SER A 50 -51.30 9.30 -21.34
C SER A 50 -51.93 10.70 -21.23
N PRO A 51 -51.39 11.60 -20.39
CA PRO A 51 -50.51 12.60 -21.01
C PRO A 51 -49.22 12.90 -20.24
N TYR A 52 -48.22 13.28 -21.01
CA TYR A 52 -46.90 13.80 -20.62
C TYR A 52 -46.94 14.85 -19.50
N PHE A 53 -46.03 14.71 -18.53
CA PHE A 53 -45.49 15.84 -17.77
C PHE A 53 -43.96 15.79 -17.77
N THR A 54 -43.36 16.71 -18.52
CA THR A 54 -41.92 16.97 -18.58
C THR A 54 -41.50 17.87 -17.42
N PHE A 55 -40.47 17.46 -16.67
CA PHE A 55 -39.82 18.32 -15.68
C PHE A 55 -38.89 19.34 -16.37
N PRO A 56 -38.99 20.65 -16.07
CA PRO A 56 -38.07 21.64 -16.61
C PRO A 56 -36.75 21.67 -15.80
N GLY A 57 -35.62 21.59 -16.50
CA GLY A 57 -34.30 21.79 -15.91
C GLY A 57 -33.99 23.28 -15.62
N PRO A 58 -32.99 23.57 -14.77
CA PRO A 58 -32.66 24.94 -14.37
C PRO A 58 -31.88 25.70 -15.45
N HIS A 59 -32.57 26.55 -16.23
CA HIS A 59 -31.92 27.57 -17.05
C HIS A 59 -31.50 28.78 -16.18
N LEU A 60 -30.20 28.92 -15.93
CA LEU A 60 -29.62 30.10 -15.30
C LEU A 60 -29.44 31.25 -16.31
N LEU A 61 -30.44 32.13 -16.38
CA LEU A 61 -30.39 33.39 -17.13
C LEU A 61 -29.54 34.44 -16.38
N CYS A 62 -28.31 34.69 -16.83
CA CYS A 62 -27.52 35.82 -16.36
C CYS A 62 -28.12 37.16 -16.83
N ARG A 63 -28.80 37.88 -15.94
CA ARG A 63 -29.14 39.30 -16.12
C ARG A 63 -28.09 40.19 -15.45
N HIS A 64 -27.40 41.01 -16.24
CA HIS A 64 -26.53 42.07 -15.71
C HIS A 64 -27.32 43.16 -14.99
N ARG A 65 -26.96 43.45 -13.73
CA ARG A 65 -27.00 44.80 -13.13
C ARG A 65 -25.78 44.98 -12.20
N PRO A 66 -25.24 46.21 -12.06
CA PRO A 66 -23.95 46.44 -11.42
C PRO A 66 -24.02 46.47 -9.89
N LEU A 67 -22.98 45.97 -9.23
CA LEU A 67 -22.74 46.17 -7.80
C LEU A 67 -21.96 47.48 -7.55
N PRO A 68 -22.19 48.17 -6.41
CA PRO A 68 -21.58 49.46 -6.11
C PRO A 68 -20.12 49.34 -5.67
N ARG A 69 -19.35 50.42 -5.87
CA ARG A 69 -17.97 50.55 -5.40
C ARG A 69 -17.89 50.55 -3.86
N ALA A 70 -17.01 49.73 -3.29
CA ALA A 70 -16.52 49.86 -1.93
C ALA A 70 -14.99 49.95 -1.93
N ALA A 71 -14.44 50.84 -1.10
CA ALA A 71 -13.03 51.22 -1.05
C ALA A 71 -12.24 50.42 0.03
N PRO A 72 -10.90 50.50 0.11
CA PRO A 72 -10.08 49.42 0.67
C PRO A 72 -9.88 49.51 2.19
N ALA A 73 -10.20 48.43 2.91
CA ALA A 73 -9.83 48.24 4.33
C ALA A 73 -8.95 46.98 4.59
N ALA A 74 -8.87 46.04 3.65
CA ALA A 74 -8.18 44.76 3.85
C ALA A 74 -6.63 44.82 3.72
N LEU A 75 -6.07 45.90 3.16
CA LEU A 75 -4.62 45.98 2.86
C LEU A 75 -3.77 46.57 4.01
N ALA A 76 -4.39 47.15 5.04
CA ALA A 76 -3.69 47.79 6.16
C ALA A 76 -3.26 46.80 7.27
N GLY A 77 -3.97 45.67 7.42
CA GLY A 77 -3.64 44.66 8.44
C GLY A 77 -2.35 43.88 8.14
N ALA A 78 -2.17 43.46 6.88
CA ALA A 78 -1.02 42.66 6.47
C ALA A 78 0.33 43.42 6.61
N THR A 79 0.33 44.73 6.40
CA THR A 79 1.54 45.57 6.54
C THR A 79 1.94 45.85 7.98
N ALA A 80 1.03 45.70 8.95
CA ALA A 80 1.35 45.83 10.37
C ALA A 80 2.09 44.59 10.91
N VAL A 81 1.64 43.38 10.55
CA VAL A 81 2.23 42.11 10.98
C VAL A 81 3.66 41.95 10.45
N LEU A 82 3.89 42.25 9.17
CA LEU A 82 5.22 42.19 8.55
C LEU A 82 6.22 43.18 9.16
N ARG A 83 5.77 44.38 9.60
CA ARG A 83 6.63 45.34 10.30
C ARG A 83 6.99 44.91 11.72
N HIS A 84 6.15 44.12 12.38
CA HIS A 84 6.44 43.58 13.71
C HIS A 84 7.49 42.46 13.63
N LEU A 85 7.34 41.54 12.67
CA LEU A 85 8.33 40.49 12.38
C LEU A 85 9.70 41.05 11.99
N HIS A 86 9.76 42.10 11.17
CA HIS A 86 11.04 42.74 10.80
C HIS A 86 11.80 43.37 11.97
N ARG A 87 11.11 43.79 13.04
CA ARG A 87 11.76 44.33 14.25
C ARG A 87 12.26 43.23 15.19
N LEU A 88 11.59 42.08 15.23
CA LEU A 88 12.03 40.92 16.02
C LEU A 88 13.25 40.20 15.42
N LEU A 89 13.46 40.31 14.10
CA LEU A 89 14.52 39.59 13.37
C LEU A 89 15.76 40.45 13.02
N GLY A 90 15.84 41.70 13.48
CA GLY A 90 17.08 42.50 13.43
C GLY A 90 17.57 42.99 12.06
N PHE A 91 16.85 42.73 10.97
CA PHE A 91 17.29 43.12 9.61
C PHE A 91 17.11 44.61 9.30
N ARG A 92 18.22 45.32 9.03
CA ARG A 92 18.20 46.67 8.44
C ARG A 92 17.95 46.59 6.92
N PRO A 93 17.05 47.42 6.35
CA PRO A 93 16.79 47.41 4.91
C PRO A 93 17.83 48.25 4.14
N SER A 94 18.51 47.61 3.17
CA SER A 94 19.23 48.30 2.10
C SER A 94 18.28 48.67 0.95
N ARG A 95 18.60 49.74 0.23
CA ARG A 95 17.71 50.36 -0.78
C ARG A 95 17.53 49.45 -2.00
N LEU A 96 16.28 49.22 -2.41
CA LEU A 96 15.93 48.67 -3.71
C LEU A 96 15.40 49.77 -4.63
N SER A 97 16.01 49.91 -5.80
CA SER A 97 15.52 50.77 -6.89
C SER A 97 14.43 50.05 -7.70
N PRO A 98 13.44 50.76 -8.27
CA PRO A 98 12.33 50.12 -8.99
C PRO A 98 12.75 49.64 -10.39
N LEU A 99 12.30 48.43 -10.75
CA LEU A 99 12.29 47.94 -12.14
C LEU A 99 11.04 48.45 -12.88
N PRO A 100 11.08 48.67 -14.20
CA PRO A 100 10.04 49.39 -14.94
C PRO A 100 8.78 48.55 -15.22
N CYS A 101 7.63 49.22 -15.24
CA CYS A 101 6.36 48.63 -15.66
C CYS A 101 6.33 48.32 -17.16
N VAL A 102 5.96 47.09 -17.52
CA VAL A 102 5.60 46.72 -18.91
C VAL A 102 4.07 46.84 -19.07
N THR A 103 3.63 47.80 -19.87
CA THR A 103 2.21 48.00 -20.20
C THR A 103 1.79 47.14 -21.40
N TYR A 104 0.84 46.23 -21.20
CA TYR A 104 0.21 45.50 -22.32
C TYR A 104 -0.78 46.39 -23.09
N ARG A 105 -0.68 46.38 -24.42
CA ARG A 105 -1.66 46.96 -25.36
C ARG A 105 -2.43 45.81 -26.05
N PRO A 106 -3.76 45.84 -26.14
CA PRO A 106 -4.50 44.82 -26.88
C PRO A 106 -4.48 45.10 -28.39
N LEU A 107 -4.38 44.04 -29.20
CA LEU A 107 -4.57 44.07 -30.65
C LEU A 107 -5.76 43.17 -31.04
N ALA A 108 -6.50 43.60 -32.06
CA ALA A 108 -7.72 42.98 -32.55
C ALA A 108 -7.43 41.85 -33.58
N PRO A 109 -8.40 40.96 -33.88
CA PRO A 109 -8.12 39.70 -34.58
C PRO A 109 -8.08 39.82 -36.11
N GLY A 110 -7.32 38.93 -36.75
CA GLY A 110 -7.20 38.78 -38.21
C GLY A 110 -6.87 37.33 -38.60
N THR A 111 -7.20 36.93 -39.83
CA THR A 111 -7.42 35.53 -40.22
C THR A 111 -6.27 34.85 -41.00
N SER A 112 -6.41 33.52 -41.13
CA SER A 112 -6.04 32.66 -42.28
C SER A 112 -4.58 32.22 -42.56
N THR A 113 -4.40 30.91 -42.39
CA THR A 113 -3.81 29.91 -43.33
C THR A 113 -2.28 29.76 -43.57
N SER A 114 -1.95 28.47 -43.82
CA SER A 114 -0.76 27.87 -44.47
C SER A 114 0.58 27.68 -43.70
N ARG A 115 1.00 26.40 -43.64
CA ARG A 115 2.37 25.84 -43.54
C ARG A 115 3.14 26.06 -44.90
N PRO A 116 4.47 25.81 -45.08
CA PRO A 116 5.31 24.84 -44.33
C PRO A 116 6.84 25.10 -44.13
N GLN A 117 7.46 24.18 -43.36
CA GLN A 117 8.80 23.55 -43.53
C GLN A 117 10.17 24.21 -43.20
N PHE A 118 10.99 23.38 -42.51
CA PHE A 118 12.46 23.18 -42.49
C PHE A 118 13.47 24.35 -42.33
N CYS A 119 14.30 24.28 -41.28
CA CYS A 119 15.69 23.77 -41.33
C CYS A 119 16.35 23.68 -39.92
N SER A 120 17.58 23.18 -39.83
CA SER A 120 18.22 22.69 -38.58
C SER A 120 19.68 23.15 -38.39
N VAL A 121 20.29 22.73 -37.25
CA VAL A 121 21.73 22.74 -36.88
C VAL A 121 22.34 24.13 -36.45
N PRO A 122 23.52 24.22 -35.78
CA PRO A 122 23.63 24.24 -34.30
C PRO A 122 24.56 25.35 -33.70
N ALA A 123 24.98 25.12 -32.43
CA ALA A 123 26.18 25.58 -31.72
C ALA A 123 26.06 26.79 -30.77
N ASP A 124 26.59 26.58 -29.55
CA ASP A 124 27.55 27.39 -28.75
C ASP A 124 27.56 28.92 -28.96
N ASP A 125 27.73 29.78 -27.94
CA ASP A 125 28.77 29.71 -26.89
C ASP A 125 28.59 30.86 -25.83
N PHE A 126 29.45 30.87 -24.80
CA PHE A 126 29.76 31.93 -23.81
C PHE A 126 28.76 32.32 -22.70
N GLY A 127 29.30 32.44 -21.47
CA GLY A 127 28.61 33.15 -20.37
C GLY A 127 29.15 33.05 -18.94
N HIS A 128 30.46 32.94 -18.69
CA HIS A 128 31.02 32.90 -17.32
C HIS A 128 30.64 34.13 -16.45
N ILE A 129 30.11 33.90 -15.23
CA ILE A 129 30.34 34.78 -14.06
C ILE A 129 30.70 33.93 -12.82
N LEU A 130 31.58 34.49 -11.99
CA LEU A 130 32.35 33.83 -10.93
C LEU A 130 31.70 33.91 -9.53
N MET A 131 32.04 32.93 -8.67
CA MET A 131 32.19 33.03 -7.19
C MET A 131 30.92 33.26 -6.33
N LEU A 132 30.85 32.86 -5.05
CA LEU A 132 31.80 32.27 -4.09
C LEU A 132 31.14 31.09 -3.35
N GLY A 133 31.93 30.13 -2.85
CA GLY A 133 31.44 29.02 -2.01
C GLY A 133 31.85 29.12 -0.54
N PHE A 134 31.28 28.24 0.29
CA PHE A 134 31.84 27.82 1.58
C PHE A 134 31.52 26.34 1.83
N ILE A 135 32.56 25.50 1.86
CA ILE A 135 32.49 24.12 2.38
C ILE A 135 33.50 24.03 3.52
N ILE A 136 33.04 23.60 4.69
CA ILE A 136 33.87 23.46 5.89
C ILE A 136 34.43 22.02 5.92
N ARG A 137 35.75 21.88 6.03
CA ARG A 137 36.44 20.64 6.42
C ARG A 137 37.46 20.96 7.52
N PRO A 138 37.64 20.09 8.53
CA PRO A 138 38.59 20.33 9.62
C PRO A 138 40.01 19.84 9.29
N PRO A 139 41.06 20.45 9.86
CA PRO A 139 42.39 19.83 10.01
C PRO A 139 42.34 18.76 11.13
N HIS A 140 43.29 17.83 11.31
CA HIS A 140 44.75 17.96 11.29
C HIS A 140 45.44 16.62 10.99
N GLN A 141 46.47 16.61 10.13
CA GLN A 141 47.62 15.68 10.22
C GLN A 141 48.84 16.31 9.53
N LEU A 142 49.87 16.66 10.30
CA LEU A 142 51.25 16.86 9.84
C LEU A 142 52.15 17.22 11.03
N LEU A 143 53.05 16.31 11.41
CA LEU A 143 54.40 16.61 11.91
C LEU A 143 55.14 15.29 12.19
N SER A 144 56.26 15.10 11.50
CA SER A 144 57.25 14.07 11.79
C SER A 144 58.64 14.70 11.72
N LEU A 145 59.60 14.06 12.40
CA LEU A 145 61.05 14.34 12.37
C LEU A 145 61.53 15.65 13.03
N LEU A 146 61.91 15.54 14.31
CA LEU A 146 63.20 16.05 14.79
C LEU A 146 63.80 15.04 15.78
N SER A 147 65.06 14.67 15.54
CA SER A 147 65.86 13.82 16.43
C SER A 147 66.97 14.64 17.06
N CYS A 148 67.13 14.59 18.39
CA CYS A 148 68.42 14.49 19.11
C CYS A 148 68.20 14.53 20.64
N PRO A 149 69.18 14.09 21.46
CA PRO A 149 68.87 13.44 22.73
C PRO A 149 69.16 14.27 23.99
N GLY A 150 68.56 13.87 25.11
CA GLY A 150 69.17 14.05 26.43
C GLY A 150 68.26 14.49 27.57
N LEU A 151 67.59 13.54 28.25
CA LEU A 151 67.49 13.56 29.71
C LEU A 151 67.16 12.17 30.27
N ARG A 152 67.82 11.77 31.36
CA ARG A 152 67.56 10.52 32.11
C ARG A 152 66.77 10.83 33.38
N ILE A 153 65.61 10.20 33.58
CA ILE A 153 65.06 9.91 34.92
C ILE A 153 64.32 8.54 34.86
N PRO A 154 63.96 7.86 35.98
CA PRO A 154 64.41 6.49 36.18
C PRO A 154 63.34 5.43 35.96
N ARG A 155 63.77 4.17 35.85
CA ARG A 155 62.88 3.00 35.83
C ARG A 155 62.15 2.85 37.16
N PHE A 156 60.83 3.03 37.15
CA PHE A 156 59.93 2.37 38.11
C PHE A 156 59.22 1.21 37.42
N SER A 157 59.65 -0.01 37.73
CA SER A 157 59.01 -1.25 37.31
C SER A 157 57.77 -1.50 38.17
N VAL A 158 56.60 -1.09 37.68
CA VAL A 158 55.31 -1.48 38.27
C VAL A 158 54.80 -2.70 37.53
N LEU A 159 54.78 -3.85 38.22
CA LEU A 159 54.07 -5.05 37.79
C LEU A 159 52.57 -4.78 37.83
N CYS A 160 51.99 -4.36 36.70
CA CYS A 160 50.55 -4.33 36.52
C CYS A 160 50.14 -5.57 35.72
N ALA A 161 49.61 -6.58 36.42
CA ALA A 161 49.03 -7.75 35.77
C ALA A 161 47.87 -7.32 34.85
N PRO A 162 47.71 -7.91 33.67
CA PRO A 162 46.54 -7.65 32.83
C PRO A 162 45.34 -8.36 33.46
N LEU A 163 44.69 -7.69 34.40
CA LEU A 163 43.27 -7.90 34.68
C LEU A 163 42.49 -7.43 33.45
N LEU A 164 42.53 -8.26 32.41
CA LEU A 164 41.57 -8.30 31.32
C LEU A 164 40.22 -8.67 31.96
N ARG A 165 39.60 -7.68 32.61
CA ARG A 165 38.17 -7.56 32.56
C ARG A 165 37.84 -7.42 31.09
N THR A 166 37.51 -8.55 30.48
CA THR A 166 36.60 -8.59 29.35
C THR A 166 35.32 -7.94 29.85
N MET A 167 35.25 -6.62 29.74
CA MET A 167 33.97 -5.94 29.76
C MET A 167 33.25 -6.55 28.58
N ALA A 168 32.27 -7.41 28.87
CA ALA A 168 31.29 -7.79 27.90
C ALA A 168 30.65 -6.48 27.45
N VAL A 169 31.13 -5.95 26.32
CA VAL A 169 30.44 -4.92 25.58
C VAL A 169 29.14 -5.58 25.20
N SER A 170 28.09 -5.31 25.98
CA SER A 170 26.72 -5.64 25.62
C SER A 170 26.43 -4.82 24.37
N SER A 171 26.77 -5.39 23.20
CA SER A 171 26.43 -4.87 21.89
C SER A 171 24.94 -5.12 21.61
N SER A 172 24.10 -4.75 22.58
CA SER A 172 22.71 -4.40 22.35
C SER A 172 22.68 -2.99 21.75
N SER A 173 23.33 -2.83 20.59
CA SER A 173 23.04 -1.69 19.72
C SER A 173 21.58 -1.82 19.34
N TRP A 174 20.77 -0.85 19.75
CA TRP A 174 19.33 -0.74 19.48
C TRP A 174 19.08 -0.44 18.00
N GLU A 175 19.55 -1.33 17.12
CA GLU A 175 19.32 -1.26 15.68
C GLU A 175 17.85 -1.58 15.42
N LEU A 176 17.08 -0.52 15.16
CA LEU A 176 15.70 -0.62 14.72
C LEU A 176 15.60 -1.51 13.47
N PRO A 177 14.63 -2.45 13.41
CA PRO A 177 14.43 -3.32 12.26
C PRO A 177 14.41 -2.54 10.94
N LEU A 178 15.27 -2.95 10.00
CA LEU A 178 15.36 -2.36 8.68
C LEU A 178 14.48 -3.15 7.72
N VAL A 179 13.61 -2.48 6.98
CA VAL A 179 12.78 -3.08 5.92
C VAL A 179 13.14 -2.51 4.56
N ALA A 180 13.01 -3.34 3.52
CA ALA A 180 13.17 -2.93 2.13
C ALA A 180 11.83 -2.99 1.40
N VAL A 181 11.47 -1.91 0.70
CA VAL A 181 10.25 -1.84 -0.10
C VAL A 181 10.63 -1.78 -1.57
N CYS A 182 10.33 -2.84 -2.31
CA CYS A 182 10.69 -2.98 -3.71
C CYS A 182 9.65 -2.28 -4.60
N GLN A 183 10.13 -1.83 -5.75
CA GLN A 183 9.37 -1.28 -6.86
C GLN A 183 9.80 -2.01 -8.13
N VAL A 184 8.85 -2.55 -8.90
CA VAL A 184 9.15 -3.27 -10.16
C VAL A 184 8.20 -2.84 -11.28
N THR A 185 8.44 -3.36 -12.47
CA THR A 185 7.57 -3.22 -13.66
C THR A 185 7.33 -4.64 -14.19
N SER A 186 6.42 -5.38 -13.54
CA SER A 186 6.14 -6.76 -13.94
C SER A 186 5.43 -6.80 -15.29
N THR A 187 5.91 -7.66 -16.18
CA THR A 187 5.38 -7.86 -17.54
C THR A 187 4.72 -9.25 -17.64
N PRO A 188 4.28 -9.73 -18.82
CA PRO A 188 3.90 -11.14 -18.99
C PRO A 188 5.07 -12.14 -18.83
N ASP A 189 6.33 -11.68 -18.87
CA ASP A 189 7.52 -12.55 -18.75
C ASP A 189 7.83 -12.86 -17.28
N LYS A 190 7.31 -13.98 -16.79
CA LYS A 190 7.53 -14.46 -15.41
C LYS A 190 9.00 -14.65 -15.06
N GLU A 191 9.83 -15.13 -16.00
CA GLU A 191 11.23 -15.43 -15.75
C GLU A 191 12.03 -14.13 -15.56
N GLN A 192 11.77 -13.13 -16.40
CA GLN A 192 12.38 -11.80 -16.27
C GLN A 192 11.88 -11.05 -15.02
N ASN A 193 10.59 -11.19 -14.68
CA ASN A 193 10.04 -10.62 -13.45
C ASN A 193 10.69 -11.24 -12.20
N PHE A 194 10.83 -12.57 -12.17
CA PHE A 194 11.51 -13.28 -11.07
C PHE A 194 12.96 -12.83 -10.92
N LYS A 195 13.74 -12.78 -12.00
CA LYS A 195 15.14 -12.28 -11.98
C LYS A 195 15.22 -10.88 -11.35
N THR A 196 14.37 -9.96 -11.80
CA THR A 196 14.31 -8.58 -11.30
C THR A 196 13.97 -8.53 -9.80
N CYS A 197 12.97 -9.30 -9.36
CA CYS A 197 12.60 -9.36 -7.94
C CYS A 197 13.70 -10.01 -7.09
N ALA A 198 14.36 -11.05 -7.61
CA ALA A 198 15.42 -11.77 -6.91
C ALA A 198 16.70 -10.93 -6.75
N GLU A 199 17.03 -10.08 -7.72
CA GLU A 199 18.10 -9.09 -7.60
C GLU A 199 17.79 -8.08 -6.48
N LEU A 200 16.58 -7.51 -6.45
CA LEU A 200 16.17 -6.57 -5.40
C LEU A 200 16.12 -7.21 -4.00
N ILE A 201 15.72 -8.49 -3.90
CA ILE A 201 15.70 -9.24 -2.64
C ILE A 201 17.14 -9.51 -2.13
N ARG A 202 18.06 -9.92 -3.02
CA ARG A 202 19.47 -10.11 -2.65
C ARG A 202 20.13 -8.79 -2.24
N GLU A 203 19.79 -7.68 -2.91
CA GLU A 203 20.25 -6.34 -2.54
C GLU A 203 19.69 -5.92 -1.17
N ALA A 204 18.39 -6.15 -0.90
CA ALA A 204 17.78 -5.90 0.40
C ALA A 204 18.48 -6.67 1.54
N ALA A 205 18.80 -7.95 1.32
CA ALA A 205 19.56 -8.76 2.27
C ALA A 205 21.00 -8.23 2.47
N ARG A 206 21.70 -7.85 1.39
CA ARG A 206 23.04 -7.24 1.44
C ARG A 206 23.04 -5.91 2.20
N LEU A 207 21.95 -5.16 2.15
CA LEU A 207 21.75 -3.91 2.87
C LEU A 207 21.30 -4.11 4.33
N GLY A 208 21.13 -5.35 4.79
CA GLY A 208 20.77 -5.67 6.18
C GLY A 208 19.29 -5.54 6.51
N ALA A 209 18.39 -5.57 5.52
CA ALA A 209 16.96 -5.65 5.81
C ALA A 209 16.63 -6.99 6.50
N CYS A 210 15.59 -7.01 7.35
CA CYS A 210 15.03 -8.24 7.93
C CYS A 210 13.80 -8.77 7.17
N LEU A 211 13.17 -7.91 6.36
CA LEU A 211 11.98 -8.19 5.58
C LEU A 211 11.97 -7.33 4.31
N ALA A 212 11.73 -7.96 3.15
CA ALA A 212 11.51 -7.28 1.88
C ALA A 212 10.05 -7.38 1.41
N PHE A 213 9.50 -6.29 0.88
CA PHE A 213 8.13 -6.18 0.39
C PHE A 213 8.12 -6.05 -1.14
N LEU A 214 7.52 -7.02 -1.84
CA LEU A 214 7.20 -6.96 -3.27
C LEU A 214 5.76 -6.43 -3.48
N PRO A 215 5.45 -5.81 -4.64
CA PRO A 215 4.13 -5.27 -4.92
C PRO A 215 3.08 -6.34 -5.26
N GLU A 216 1.85 -5.89 -5.48
CA GLU A 216 0.79 -6.65 -6.16
C GLU A 216 1.27 -7.02 -7.58
N ALA A 217 0.88 -8.20 -8.07
CA ALA A 217 1.21 -8.68 -9.41
C ALA A 217 2.73 -8.75 -9.70
N PHE A 218 3.55 -8.98 -8.67
CA PHE A 218 5.02 -9.06 -8.81
C PHE A 218 5.45 -10.21 -9.75
N ASP A 219 4.66 -11.29 -9.77
CA ASP A 219 4.83 -12.49 -10.59
C ASP A 219 4.64 -12.20 -12.09
N PHE A 220 3.54 -11.53 -12.48
CA PHE A 220 3.30 -11.04 -13.83
C PHE A 220 2.17 -10.01 -13.91
N ILE A 221 2.17 -9.20 -14.98
CA ILE A 221 0.98 -8.45 -15.42
C ILE A 221 0.67 -8.87 -16.85
N ALA A 222 -0.42 -9.63 -16.99
CA ALA A 222 -0.88 -10.20 -18.24
C ALA A 222 -1.57 -9.18 -19.15
N ARG A 223 -1.52 -9.44 -20.46
CA ARG A 223 -2.15 -8.60 -21.51
C ARG A 223 -3.67 -8.75 -21.59
N ASP A 224 -4.18 -9.91 -21.18
CA ASP A 224 -5.58 -10.32 -21.23
C ASP A 224 -5.89 -11.43 -20.20
N PRO A 225 -7.17 -11.75 -19.93
CA PRO A 225 -7.55 -12.76 -18.95
C PRO A 225 -7.12 -14.19 -19.29
N GLU A 226 -6.98 -14.55 -20.57
CA GLU A 226 -6.56 -15.90 -20.97
C GLU A 226 -5.07 -16.10 -20.66
N GLU A 227 -4.26 -15.07 -20.87
CA GLU A 227 -2.88 -15.03 -20.41
C GLU A 227 -2.77 -15.12 -18.88
N THR A 228 -3.63 -14.41 -18.13
CA THR A 228 -3.72 -14.57 -16.67
C THR A 228 -4.01 -16.02 -16.28
N GLN A 229 -4.95 -16.67 -16.96
CA GLN A 229 -5.26 -18.07 -16.71
C GLN A 229 -4.05 -18.96 -16.98
N ARG A 230 -3.38 -18.83 -18.14
CA ARG A 230 -2.19 -19.62 -18.50
C ARG A 230 -1.02 -19.42 -17.53
N LEU A 231 -0.75 -18.20 -17.10
CA LEU A 231 0.42 -17.83 -16.28
C LEU A 231 0.24 -18.02 -14.76
N SER A 232 -1.00 -18.05 -14.27
CA SER A 232 -1.31 -18.29 -12.85
C SER A 232 -0.85 -19.67 -12.36
N GLU A 233 -0.59 -19.79 -11.07
CA GLU A 233 -0.13 -21.05 -10.43
C GLU A 233 -0.82 -21.25 -9.08
N PRO A 234 -0.98 -22.48 -8.57
CA PRO A 234 -1.36 -22.69 -7.17
C PRO A 234 -0.21 -22.27 -6.24
N LEU A 235 -0.47 -22.13 -4.93
CA LEU A 235 0.61 -21.87 -3.96
C LEU A 235 1.66 -23.00 -3.89
N GLY A 236 1.32 -24.22 -4.32
CA GLY A 236 2.29 -25.32 -4.50
C GLY A 236 3.02 -25.29 -5.86
N GLY A 237 2.98 -24.17 -6.59
CA GLY A 237 3.60 -24.00 -7.90
C GLY A 237 5.10 -23.72 -7.85
N ASN A 238 5.75 -23.85 -9.00
CA ASN A 238 7.19 -23.69 -9.16
C ASN A 238 7.65 -22.28 -8.72
N LEU A 239 6.91 -21.23 -9.10
CA LEU A 239 7.34 -19.86 -8.81
C LEU A 239 7.37 -19.59 -7.29
N LEU A 240 6.44 -20.13 -6.49
CA LEU A 240 6.48 -19.94 -5.04
C LEU A 240 7.60 -20.76 -4.38
N GLU A 241 7.98 -21.90 -4.93
CA GLU A 241 9.17 -22.64 -4.47
C GLU A 241 10.46 -21.85 -4.76
N GLU A 242 10.56 -21.15 -5.89
CA GLU A 242 11.70 -20.26 -6.19
C GLU A 242 11.84 -19.12 -5.16
N TYR A 243 10.73 -18.45 -4.78
CA TYR A 243 10.76 -17.43 -3.71
C TYR A 243 11.01 -18.03 -2.32
N THR A 244 10.52 -19.23 -2.07
CA THR A 244 10.75 -20.01 -0.84
C THR A 244 12.24 -20.35 -0.68
N GLN A 245 12.88 -20.79 -1.75
CA GLN A 245 14.32 -21.05 -1.78
C GLN A 245 15.12 -19.74 -1.65
N LEU A 246 14.72 -18.68 -2.35
CA LEU A 246 15.36 -17.36 -2.25
C LEU A 246 15.29 -16.75 -0.84
N ALA A 247 14.17 -16.94 -0.12
CA ALA A 247 14.02 -16.51 1.27
C ALA A 247 15.03 -17.22 2.20
N ARG A 248 15.24 -18.53 2.00
CA ARG A 248 16.26 -19.33 2.72
C ARG A 248 17.68 -18.86 2.38
N GLU A 249 17.99 -18.67 1.09
CA GLU A 249 19.30 -18.21 0.61
C GLU A 249 19.69 -16.85 1.19
N CYS A 250 18.73 -15.93 1.27
CA CYS A 250 18.96 -14.58 1.76
C CYS A 250 18.83 -14.46 3.29
N GLY A 251 18.35 -15.50 3.98
CA GLY A 251 17.99 -15.44 5.41
C GLY A 251 16.92 -14.39 5.72
N LEU A 252 16.06 -14.07 4.75
CA LEU A 252 15.20 -12.88 4.72
C LEU A 252 13.71 -13.27 4.73
N TRP A 253 12.88 -12.53 5.49
CA TRP A 253 11.43 -12.65 5.33
C TRP A 253 10.97 -11.95 4.05
N LEU A 254 9.96 -12.49 3.37
CA LEU A 254 9.42 -11.91 2.14
C LEU A 254 7.91 -11.66 2.27
N SER A 255 7.48 -10.47 1.87
CA SER A 255 6.10 -10.09 1.64
C SER A 255 5.83 -10.11 0.14
N LEU A 256 5.18 -11.15 -0.36
CA LEU A 256 4.86 -11.36 -1.76
C LEU A 256 3.46 -10.80 -2.03
N GLY A 257 3.41 -9.53 -2.46
CA GLY A 257 2.25 -8.65 -2.27
C GLY A 257 0.97 -8.90 -3.07
N GLY A 258 0.88 -9.95 -3.88
CA GLY A 258 -0.30 -10.23 -4.69
C GLY A 258 0.04 -11.17 -5.84
N PHE A 259 0.21 -12.45 -5.50
CA PHE A 259 0.42 -13.57 -6.41
C PHE A 259 -0.91 -13.99 -7.06
N HIS A 260 -0.88 -14.36 -8.34
CA HIS A 260 -2.05 -14.84 -9.09
C HIS A 260 -2.31 -16.32 -8.78
N GLU A 261 -2.97 -16.57 -7.64
CA GLU A 261 -3.20 -17.90 -7.08
C GLU A 261 -4.34 -18.64 -7.79
N ARG A 262 -4.07 -19.85 -8.29
CA ARG A 262 -5.12 -20.85 -8.58
C ARG A 262 -5.58 -21.50 -7.27
N GLY A 263 -6.75 -21.07 -6.78
CA GLY A 263 -7.37 -21.63 -5.57
C GLY A 263 -8.05 -22.98 -5.79
N GLN A 264 -8.73 -23.48 -4.75
CA GLN A 264 -9.44 -24.78 -4.81
C GLN A 264 -10.62 -24.75 -5.79
N ASP A 265 -11.21 -23.57 -6.02
CA ASP A 265 -12.33 -23.32 -6.93
C ASP A 265 -11.91 -23.19 -8.41
N TRP A 266 -10.63 -23.43 -8.72
CA TRP A 266 -10.07 -23.23 -10.06
C TRP A 266 -10.77 -24.07 -11.12
N GLU A 267 -10.93 -25.37 -10.90
CA GLU A 267 -11.53 -26.30 -11.86
C GLU A 267 -12.99 -25.95 -12.20
N GLN A 268 -13.70 -25.30 -11.28
CA GLN A 268 -15.10 -24.92 -11.43
C GLN A 268 -15.29 -23.51 -12.02
N THR A 269 -14.34 -22.59 -11.76
CA THR A 269 -14.50 -21.15 -12.07
C THR A 269 -13.56 -20.63 -13.14
N GLN A 270 -12.38 -21.23 -13.30
CA GLN A 270 -11.23 -20.68 -14.04
C GLN A 270 -10.89 -19.24 -13.64
N LYS A 271 -11.16 -18.87 -12.38
CA LYS A 271 -10.79 -17.60 -11.76
C LYS A 271 -9.72 -17.80 -10.70
N ILE A 272 -8.88 -16.80 -10.55
CA ILE A 272 -7.78 -16.77 -9.58
C ILE A 272 -8.17 -16.05 -8.29
N TYR A 273 -7.32 -16.13 -7.28
CA TYR A 273 -7.26 -15.16 -6.20
C TYR A 273 -6.04 -14.24 -6.37
N ASN A 274 -6.17 -13.00 -5.91
CA ASN A 274 -5.05 -12.07 -5.76
C ASN A 274 -4.54 -12.22 -4.31
N CYS A 275 -3.41 -12.91 -4.14
CA CYS A 275 -3.00 -13.50 -2.86
C CYS A 275 -1.68 -12.92 -2.33
N HIS A 276 -1.74 -12.20 -1.21
CA HIS A 276 -0.59 -11.68 -0.48
C HIS A 276 -0.04 -12.78 0.42
N VAL A 277 1.12 -13.33 0.07
CA VAL A 277 1.80 -14.41 0.80
C VAL A 277 2.94 -13.85 1.63
N ILE A 278 3.06 -14.28 2.90
CA ILE A 278 4.24 -13.98 3.71
C ILE A 278 5.08 -15.26 3.88
N LEU A 279 6.35 -15.16 3.51
CA LEU A 279 7.37 -16.17 3.76
C LEU A 279 8.29 -15.73 4.91
N ASN A 280 8.62 -16.64 5.81
CA ASN A 280 9.70 -16.42 6.77
C ASN A 280 11.08 -16.72 6.15
N ASN A 281 12.15 -16.40 6.88
CA ASN A 281 13.54 -16.67 6.48
C ASN A 281 13.91 -18.16 6.38
N MET A 282 13.02 -19.09 6.75
CA MET A 282 13.17 -20.53 6.51
C MET A 282 12.43 -20.97 5.23
N GLY A 283 11.86 -20.03 4.46
CA GLY A 283 11.04 -20.33 3.29
C GLY A 283 9.76 -21.08 3.66
N SER A 284 9.17 -20.80 4.81
CA SER A 284 7.84 -21.31 5.18
C SER A 284 6.80 -20.22 4.95
N VAL A 285 5.68 -20.57 4.31
CA VAL A 285 4.48 -19.73 4.28
C VAL A 285 3.94 -19.61 5.69
N VAL A 286 3.89 -18.39 6.23
CA VAL A 286 3.37 -18.12 7.59
C VAL A 286 2.01 -17.42 7.59
N ALA A 287 1.61 -16.82 6.48
CA ALA A 287 0.24 -16.35 6.24
C ALA A 287 -0.03 -16.12 4.75
N THR A 288 -1.31 -16.13 4.40
CA THR A 288 -1.84 -15.87 3.06
C THR A 288 -3.12 -15.05 3.18
N TYR A 289 -3.15 -13.84 2.62
CA TYR A 289 -4.35 -13.01 2.56
C TYR A 289 -4.82 -12.88 1.12
N ARG A 290 -6.07 -13.25 0.84
CA ARG A 290 -6.69 -13.08 -0.48
C ARG A 290 -7.47 -11.77 -0.50
N LYS A 291 -7.24 -10.93 -1.52
CA LYS A 291 -7.83 -9.59 -1.65
C LYS A 291 -9.35 -9.61 -1.50
N THR A 292 -9.87 -8.95 -0.48
CA THR A 292 -11.32 -8.92 -0.19
C THR A 292 -12.04 -7.91 -1.08
N HIS A 293 -11.44 -6.75 -1.38
CA HIS A 293 -12.05 -5.72 -2.23
C HIS A 293 -11.45 -5.73 -3.64
N LEU A 294 -12.18 -6.29 -4.61
CA LEU A 294 -11.77 -6.27 -6.01
C LEU A 294 -12.05 -4.91 -6.66
N CYS A 295 -11.14 -4.47 -7.52
CA CYS A 295 -11.18 -3.15 -8.17
C CYS A 295 -12.06 -3.15 -9.42
N ASP A 296 -13.36 -3.07 -9.20
CA ASP A 296 -14.36 -2.84 -10.25
C ASP A 296 -14.70 -1.35 -10.32
N VAL A 297 -14.09 -0.64 -11.28
CA VAL A 297 -14.21 0.82 -11.45
C VAL A 297 -14.36 1.22 -12.91
N GLU A 298 -15.18 2.22 -13.16
CA GLU A 298 -15.31 2.85 -14.48
C GLU A 298 -14.92 4.33 -14.36
N ILE A 299 -13.74 4.67 -14.89
CA ILE A 299 -13.22 6.03 -14.87
C ILE A 299 -13.45 6.64 -16.26
N PRO A 300 -14.15 7.79 -16.38
CA PRO A 300 -14.37 8.45 -17.65
C PRO A 300 -13.07 8.65 -18.44
N GLY A 301 -13.03 8.15 -19.68
CA GLY A 301 -11.86 8.22 -20.56
C GLY A 301 -10.78 7.14 -20.36
N GLN A 302 -10.89 6.26 -19.36
CA GLN A 302 -9.99 5.10 -19.17
C GLN A 302 -10.67 3.77 -19.54
N GLY A 303 -12.00 3.75 -19.65
CA GLY A 303 -12.80 2.54 -19.82
C GLY A 303 -13.05 1.80 -18.48
N PRO A 304 -13.87 0.74 -18.49
CA PRO A 304 -14.13 -0.06 -17.31
C PRO A 304 -12.96 -1.00 -17.00
N MET A 305 -12.50 -0.99 -15.75
CA MET A 305 -11.65 -2.03 -15.17
C MET A 305 -12.53 -2.90 -14.26
N ARG A 306 -12.54 -4.21 -14.48
CA ARG A 306 -13.31 -5.18 -13.68
C ARG A 306 -12.42 -6.34 -13.28
N GLU A 307 -11.81 -6.25 -12.10
CA GLU A 307 -11.00 -7.32 -11.52
C GLU A 307 -11.85 -8.57 -11.22
N SER A 308 -13.13 -8.39 -10.88
CA SER A 308 -14.08 -9.50 -10.62
C SER A 308 -14.35 -10.41 -11.81
N ASN A 309 -14.01 -9.99 -13.04
CA ASN A 309 -14.16 -10.84 -14.23
C ASN A 309 -13.24 -12.06 -14.18
N SER A 310 -12.02 -11.92 -13.69
CA SER A 310 -10.98 -12.97 -13.64
C SER A 310 -10.60 -13.42 -12.23
N THR A 311 -10.98 -12.64 -11.21
CA THR A 311 -10.54 -12.85 -9.82
C THR A 311 -11.74 -13.08 -8.89
N ILE A 312 -11.57 -13.94 -7.88
CA ILE A 312 -12.52 -14.20 -6.80
C ILE A 312 -12.12 -13.34 -5.58
N PRO A 313 -13.05 -12.66 -4.88
CA PRO A 313 -12.73 -11.97 -3.65
C PRO A 313 -12.35 -12.96 -2.53
N GLY A 314 -11.41 -12.59 -1.69
CA GLY A 314 -11.04 -13.36 -0.49
C GLY A 314 -12.21 -13.48 0.50
N PRO A 315 -12.30 -14.60 1.24
CA PRO A 315 -13.44 -14.88 2.13
C PRO A 315 -13.34 -14.17 3.49
N SER A 316 -12.16 -13.71 3.90
CA SER A 316 -11.88 -13.24 5.27
C SER A 316 -10.68 -12.28 5.32
N LEU A 317 -10.58 -11.55 6.42
CA LEU A 317 -9.34 -10.87 6.83
C LEU A 317 -8.47 -11.85 7.63
N GLU A 318 -7.15 -11.72 7.49
CA GLU A 318 -6.19 -12.46 8.31
C GLU A 318 -5.84 -11.70 9.59
N SER A 319 -5.56 -12.43 10.67
CA SER A 319 -5.06 -11.83 11.91
C SER A 319 -3.63 -11.29 11.73
N PRO A 320 -3.26 -10.15 12.34
CA PRO A 320 -1.92 -9.59 12.16
C PRO A 320 -0.81 -10.53 12.62
N ILE A 321 0.13 -10.82 11.72
CA ILE A 321 1.23 -11.76 11.97
C ILE A 321 2.41 -11.10 12.67
N SER A 322 3.10 -11.83 13.53
CA SER A 322 4.34 -11.34 14.16
C SER A 322 5.54 -11.60 13.25
N THR A 323 6.31 -10.55 12.95
CA THR A 323 7.50 -10.59 12.10
C THR A 323 8.69 -9.91 12.81
N PRO A 324 9.94 -10.05 12.33
CA PRO A 324 11.08 -9.32 12.88
C PRO A 324 10.95 -7.78 12.86
N ALA A 325 10.04 -7.23 12.03
CA ALA A 325 9.78 -5.79 11.95
C ALA A 325 8.64 -5.31 12.89
N GLY A 326 7.83 -6.22 13.42
CA GLY A 326 6.60 -5.92 14.18
C GLY A 326 5.38 -6.71 13.70
N LYS A 327 4.20 -6.38 14.23
CA LYS A 327 2.94 -7.03 13.80
C LYS A 327 2.38 -6.46 12.51
N ILE A 328 2.29 -7.28 11.47
CA ILE A 328 1.86 -6.88 10.12
C ILE A 328 0.40 -7.31 9.87
N GLY A 329 -0.46 -6.33 9.59
CA GLY A 329 -1.76 -6.54 8.96
C GLY A 329 -1.65 -6.59 7.44
N LEU A 330 -2.32 -7.57 6.83
CA LEU A 330 -2.26 -7.83 5.39
C LEU A 330 -3.45 -7.19 4.67
N ALA A 331 -3.17 -6.43 3.62
CA ALA A 331 -4.14 -5.94 2.65
C ALA A 331 -3.49 -5.86 1.26
N ILE A 332 -4.27 -5.58 0.21
CA ILE A 332 -3.78 -5.41 -1.17
C ILE A 332 -4.50 -4.25 -1.85
N CYS A 333 -3.73 -3.27 -2.36
CA CYS A 333 -4.18 -2.27 -3.32
C CYS A 333 -5.52 -1.59 -3.01
N TYR A 334 -6.60 -2.03 -3.65
CA TYR A 334 -7.92 -1.43 -3.56
C TYR A 334 -8.51 -1.48 -2.14
N ASP A 335 -8.10 -2.45 -1.33
CA ASP A 335 -8.42 -2.53 0.11
C ASP A 335 -8.09 -1.23 0.86
N MET A 336 -7.07 -0.48 0.42
CA MET A 336 -6.69 0.80 1.04
C MET A 336 -7.81 1.86 0.98
N ARG A 337 -8.81 1.70 0.12
CA ARG A 337 -9.95 2.63 0.02
C ARG A 337 -10.95 2.45 1.17
N PHE A 338 -10.92 1.31 1.85
CA PHE A 338 -11.87 0.90 2.88
C PHE A 338 -11.20 1.06 4.26
N PRO A 339 -11.43 2.18 4.98
CA PRO A 339 -10.85 2.40 6.31
C PRO A 339 -11.25 1.29 7.30
N GLU A 340 -12.43 0.70 7.14
CA GLU A 340 -12.99 -0.35 8.01
C GLU A 340 -12.05 -1.55 8.14
N LEU A 341 -11.48 -2.02 7.01
CA LEU A 341 -10.51 -3.11 6.96
C LEU A 341 -9.26 -2.78 7.79
N SER A 342 -8.79 -1.54 7.66
CA SER A 342 -7.55 -1.06 8.27
C SER A 342 -7.72 -0.86 9.78
N LEU A 343 -8.90 -0.39 10.18
CA LEU A 343 -9.32 -0.27 11.58
C LEU A 343 -9.51 -1.65 12.23
N ALA A 344 -10.10 -2.62 11.52
CA ALA A 344 -10.23 -4.00 12.01
C ALA A 344 -8.85 -4.66 12.24
N LEU A 345 -7.90 -4.50 11.31
CA LEU A 345 -6.53 -5.00 11.48
C LEU A 345 -5.82 -4.39 12.69
N VAL A 346 -6.00 -3.10 12.98
CA VAL A 346 -5.40 -2.47 14.17
C VAL A 346 -6.12 -2.83 15.47
N GLN A 347 -7.44 -3.04 15.44
CA GLN A 347 -8.16 -3.64 16.57
C GLN A 347 -7.68 -5.06 16.87
N ALA A 348 -7.31 -5.84 15.85
CA ALA A 348 -6.63 -7.12 15.98
C ALA A 348 -5.13 -7.03 16.35
N GLY A 349 -4.61 -5.81 16.57
CA GLY A 349 -3.28 -5.57 17.11
C GLY A 349 -2.17 -5.32 16.09
N ALA A 350 -2.49 -4.91 14.85
CA ALA A 350 -1.48 -4.49 13.87
C ALA A 350 -0.69 -3.24 14.33
N GLU A 351 0.58 -3.23 13.94
CA GLU A 351 1.55 -2.14 14.14
C GLU A 351 2.05 -1.60 12.79
N ILE A 352 2.07 -2.48 11.78
CA ILE A 352 2.36 -2.18 10.38
C ILE A 352 1.15 -2.62 9.55
N LEU A 353 0.67 -1.77 8.65
CA LEU A 353 -0.31 -2.11 7.62
C LEU A 353 0.37 -2.17 6.26
N THR A 354 -0.06 -3.09 5.40
CA THR A 354 0.54 -3.28 4.07
C THR A 354 -0.46 -3.02 2.95
N TYR A 355 -0.03 -2.31 1.91
CA TYR A 355 -0.81 -2.15 0.67
C TYR A 355 0.06 -2.33 -0.58
N PRO A 356 0.64 -3.52 -0.80
CA PRO A 356 1.20 -3.88 -2.09
C PRO A 356 0.20 -3.61 -3.22
N SER A 357 0.65 -2.98 -4.32
CA SER A 357 -0.27 -2.36 -5.29
C SER A 357 0.22 -2.23 -6.73
N ALA A 358 -0.70 -2.37 -7.68
CA ALA A 358 -0.54 -2.06 -9.10
C ALA A 358 -1.34 -0.80 -9.53
N PHE A 359 -1.30 0.24 -8.68
CA PHE A 359 -2.10 1.47 -8.80
C PHE A 359 -1.94 2.15 -10.17
N GLY A 360 -3.05 2.47 -10.83
CA GLY A 360 -3.04 3.03 -12.18
C GLY A 360 -2.58 4.50 -12.22
N SER A 361 -1.90 4.88 -13.32
CA SER A 361 -1.42 6.25 -13.56
C SER A 361 -2.54 7.31 -13.54
N VAL A 362 -3.79 6.89 -13.81
CA VAL A 362 -5.06 7.57 -13.49
C VAL A 362 -5.09 8.20 -12.09
N THR A 363 -5.18 7.30 -11.10
CA THR A 363 -5.57 7.61 -9.72
C THR A 363 -4.38 7.72 -8.77
N GLY A 364 -3.20 7.26 -9.17
CA GLY A 364 -1.95 7.36 -8.41
C GLY A 364 -1.63 8.79 -7.96
N PRO A 365 -1.46 9.76 -8.89
CA PRO A 365 -1.11 11.14 -8.55
C PRO A 365 -2.09 11.83 -7.61
N ALA A 366 -3.37 11.45 -7.63
CA ALA A 366 -4.42 12.06 -6.83
C ALA A 366 -4.62 11.39 -5.46
N HIS A 367 -4.47 10.06 -5.37
CA HIS A 367 -4.95 9.28 -4.23
C HIS A 367 -3.88 8.45 -3.52
N TRP A 368 -2.76 8.10 -4.16
CA TRP A 368 -1.81 7.12 -3.62
C TRP A 368 -1.21 7.57 -2.27
N GLU A 369 -0.50 8.70 -2.25
CA GLU A 369 0.09 9.22 -1.01
C GLU A 369 -1.00 9.60 0.02
N VAL A 370 -2.09 10.23 -0.43
CA VAL A 370 -3.16 10.72 0.45
C VAL A 370 -3.81 9.57 1.22
N LEU A 371 -4.13 8.46 0.54
CA LEU A 371 -4.71 7.29 1.20
C LEU A 371 -3.72 6.60 2.13
N LEU A 372 -2.47 6.36 1.69
CA LEU A 372 -1.45 5.73 2.55
C LEU A 372 -1.22 6.53 3.84
N ARG A 373 -1.12 7.86 3.73
CA ARG A 373 -0.95 8.74 4.90
C ARG A 373 -2.19 8.80 5.78
N ALA A 374 -3.39 8.83 5.20
CA ALA A 374 -4.63 8.76 5.98
C ALA A 374 -4.70 7.47 6.81
N ARG A 375 -4.39 6.31 6.21
CA ARG A 375 -4.32 5.01 6.92
C ARG A 375 -3.29 5.03 8.04
N ALA A 376 -2.10 5.58 7.80
CA ALA A 376 -1.06 5.67 8.83
C ALA A 376 -1.51 6.51 10.04
N ILE A 377 -2.09 7.69 9.77
CA ILE A 377 -2.54 8.66 10.79
C ILE A 377 -3.73 8.11 11.60
N GLU A 378 -4.80 7.66 10.93
CA GLU A 378 -6.06 7.30 11.60
C GLU A 378 -5.97 5.99 12.40
N THR A 379 -4.99 5.14 12.04
CA THR A 379 -4.73 3.85 12.68
C THR A 379 -3.48 3.85 13.57
N GLN A 380 -2.67 4.91 13.54
CA GLN A 380 -1.40 5.04 14.27
C GLN A 380 -0.51 3.81 14.05
N CYS A 381 -0.26 3.50 12.78
CA CYS A 381 0.55 2.39 12.29
C CYS A 381 1.57 2.90 11.28
N TYR A 382 2.68 2.17 11.15
CA TYR A 382 3.47 2.26 9.93
C TYR A 382 2.64 1.74 8.76
N VAL A 383 2.76 2.36 7.59
CA VAL A 383 2.17 1.86 6.35
C VAL A 383 3.28 1.56 5.37
N VAL A 384 3.34 0.33 4.88
CA VAL A 384 4.34 -0.15 3.92
C VAL A 384 3.65 -0.53 2.62
N ALA A 385 4.02 0.14 1.52
CA ALA A 385 3.36 -0.03 0.24
C ALA A 385 4.38 -0.18 -0.89
N ALA A 386 4.63 -1.43 -1.27
CA ALA A 386 5.37 -1.79 -2.48
C ALA A 386 4.46 -1.58 -3.71
N ALA A 387 4.97 -0.94 -4.76
CA ALA A 387 4.20 -0.57 -5.93
C ALA A 387 4.80 -1.10 -7.24
N GLN A 388 3.94 -1.47 -8.16
CA GLN A 388 4.28 -1.55 -9.59
C GLN A 388 4.46 -0.13 -10.14
N CYS A 389 5.40 0.05 -11.06
CA CYS A 389 5.69 1.33 -11.72
C CYS A 389 5.85 1.16 -13.23
N GLY A 390 5.86 2.28 -13.96
CA GLY A 390 6.19 2.29 -15.39
C GLY A 390 5.10 1.67 -16.26
N ARG A 391 5.48 1.23 -17.46
CA ARG A 391 4.57 0.62 -18.45
C ARG A 391 4.86 -0.87 -18.59
N HIS A 392 3.86 -1.68 -18.29
CA HIS A 392 3.95 -3.15 -18.29
C HIS A 392 3.74 -3.74 -19.68
N HIS A 393 2.82 -3.15 -20.45
CA HIS A 393 2.57 -3.41 -21.87
C HIS A 393 1.74 -2.24 -22.45
N GLU A 394 1.26 -2.33 -23.70
CA GLU A 394 0.66 -1.20 -24.46
C GLU A 394 -0.58 -0.60 -23.79
N LYS A 395 -1.30 -1.39 -22.99
CA LYS A 395 -2.60 -1.03 -22.39
C LYS A 395 -2.55 -0.80 -20.88
N ARG A 396 -1.42 -1.05 -20.20
CA ARG A 396 -1.33 -0.99 -18.74
C ARG A 396 -0.03 -0.36 -18.27
N ALA A 397 -0.17 0.63 -17.40
CA ALA A 397 0.90 1.30 -16.69
C ALA A 397 0.50 1.49 -15.22
N SER A 398 1.49 1.62 -14.34
CA SER A 398 1.29 1.86 -12.92
C SER A 398 2.11 3.05 -12.42
N TYR A 399 1.61 3.67 -11.36
CA TYR A 399 2.13 4.93 -10.82
C TYR A 399 3.51 4.79 -10.15
N GLY A 400 3.81 3.65 -9.51
CA GLY A 400 5.00 3.49 -8.68
C GLY A 400 4.89 4.28 -7.38
N HIS A 401 5.97 4.95 -7.00
CA HIS A 401 6.14 5.64 -5.72
C HIS A 401 5.91 4.71 -4.51
N SER A 402 6.53 3.53 -4.55
CA SER A 402 6.62 2.63 -3.39
C SER A 402 7.16 3.40 -2.19
N MET A 403 6.55 3.26 -1.00
CA MET A 403 6.91 4.08 0.14
C MET A 403 6.62 3.43 1.50
N VAL A 404 7.25 4.01 2.53
CA VAL A 404 6.93 3.78 3.93
C VAL A 404 6.45 5.08 4.56
N VAL A 405 5.33 5.02 5.25
CA VAL A 405 4.77 6.12 6.05
C VAL A 405 4.85 5.75 7.53
N ASP A 406 5.25 6.69 8.37
CA ASP A 406 5.27 6.52 9.83
C ASP A 406 3.87 6.69 10.47
N PRO A 407 3.68 6.32 11.75
CA PRO A 407 2.41 6.49 12.47
C PRO A 407 1.88 7.93 12.59
N TRP A 408 2.69 8.96 12.27
CA TRP A 408 2.29 10.37 12.24
C TRP A 408 1.90 10.85 10.83
N GLY A 409 2.03 9.98 9.82
CA GLY A 409 1.75 10.32 8.43
C GLY A 409 2.92 10.97 7.70
N THR A 410 4.16 10.86 8.22
CA THR A 410 5.39 11.29 7.52
C THR A 410 5.82 10.21 6.55
N VAL A 411 6.10 10.56 5.29
CA VAL A 411 6.72 9.62 4.35
C VAL A 411 8.21 9.52 4.66
N VAL A 412 8.63 8.43 5.30
CA VAL A 412 10.01 8.23 5.80
C VAL A 412 10.93 7.56 4.78
N ALA A 413 10.36 6.85 3.80
CA ALA A 413 11.11 6.29 2.67
C ALA A 413 10.23 6.28 1.42
N ARG A 414 10.83 6.49 0.24
CA ARG A 414 10.15 6.46 -1.06
C ARG A 414 11.14 6.02 -2.15
N CYS A 415 10.69 5.18 -3.08
CA CYS A 415 11.46 4.85 -4.28
C CYS A 415 11.49 6.01 -5.27
N SER A 416 12.59 6.14 -6.00
CA SER A 416 12.67 6.96 -7.22
C SER A 416 11.72 6.45 -8.31
N GLU A 417 11.67 7.12 -9.46
CA GLU A 417 10.99 6.58 -10.64
C GLU A 417 11.72 5.34 -11.19
N GLY A 418 10.96 4.37 -11.71
CA GLY A 418 11.48 3.12 -12.27
C GLY A 418 11.74 2.01 -11.22
N PRO A 419 12.15 0.80 -11.65
CA PRO A 419 12.44 -0.31 -10.74
C PRO A 419 13.57 0.00 -9.75
N GLY A 420 13.47 -0.51 -8.52
CA GLY A 420 14.43 -0.26 -7.45
C GLY A 420 13.87 -0.64 -6.08
N LEU A 421 14.54 -0.19 -5.00
CA LEU A 421 14.02 -0.32 -3.64
C LEU A 421 14.30 0.93 -2.80
N CYS A 422 13.54 1.10 -1.72
CA CYS A 422 13.84 2.06 -0.66
C CYS A 422 13.89 1.34 0.70
N LEU A 423 14.62 1.92 1.65
CA LEU A 423 14.83 1.35 2.98
C LEU A 423 14.18 2.24 4.04
N ALA A 424 13.57 1.63 5.06
CA ALA A 424 13.08 2.33 6.25
C ALA A 424 13.45 1.54 7.52
N ARG A 425 13.72 2.27 8.62
CA ARG A 425 13.81 1.68 9.96
C ARG A 425 12.45 1.81 10.66
N ILE A 426 11.98 0.73 11.26
CA ILE A 426 10.69 0.68 11.98
C ILE A 426 10.94 0.89 13.47
N ASP A 427 10.40 1.98 14.04
CA ASP A 427 10.45 2.26 15.47
C ASP A 427 9.11 2.01 16.14
N LEU A 428 8.96 0.82 16.71
CA LEU A 428 7.76 0.47 17.48
C LEU A 428 7.69 1.22 18.82
N ASN A 429 8.80 1.72 19.38
CA ASN A 429 8.75 2.55 20.59
C ASN A 429 8.13 3.92 20.26
N TYR A 430 8.49 4.53 19.13
CA TYR A 430 7.86 5.74 18.62
C TYR A 430 6.35 5.54 18.40
N LEU A 431 5.95 4.45 17.76
CA LEU A 431 4.53 4.09 17.59
C LEU A 431 3.78 4.00 18.93
N GLN A 432 4.35 3.29 19.91
CA GLN A 432 3.73 3.11 21.23
C GLN A 432 3.74 4.40 22.07
N GLN A 433 4.71 5.29 21.88
CA GLN A 433 4.70 6.64 22.46
C GLN A 433 3.59 7.50 21.85
N LEU A 434 3.45 7.49 20.52
CA LEU A 434 2.40 8.24 19.83
C LEU A 434 1.00 7.80 20.28
N ARG A 435 0.74 6.49 20.36
CA ARG A 435 -0.55 5.94 20.84
C ARG A 435 -0.87 6.35 22.29
N LYS A 436 0.13 6.70 23.11
CA LYS A 436 -0.06 7.24 24.47
C LYS A 436 -0.31 8.75 24.47
N GLN A 437 0.37 9.51 23.59
CA GLN A 437 0.25 10.97 23.51
C GLN A 437 -1.04 11.42 22.82
N LEU A 438 -1.48 10.68 21.80
CA LEU A 438 -2.77 10.84 21.13
C LEU A 438 -3.54 9.51 21.16
N PRO A 439 -4.27 9.19 22.24
CA PRO A 439 -4.95 7.91 22.41
C PRO A 439 -6.27 7.84 21.60
N VAL A 440 -6.21 8.03 20.28
CA VAL A 440 -7.41 8.16 19.41
C VAL A 440 -8.35 6.96 19.49
N PHE A 441 -7.82 5.76 19.73
CA PHE A 441 -8.62 4.55 19.91
C PHE A 441 -9.43 4.53 21.21
N GLN A 442 -8.98 5.21 22.27
CA GLN A 442 -9.74 5.36 23.52
C GLN A 442 -10.87 6.39 23.38
N HIS A 443 -10.78 7.28 22.40
CA HIS A 443 -11.79 8.30 22.12
C HIS A 443 -12.86 7.83 21.10
N ARG A 444 -12.79 6.58 20.64
CA ARG A 444 -13.79 5.96 19.75
C ARG A 444 -15.13 5.80 20.49
N ARG A 445 -16.22 5.99 19.75
CA ARG A 445 -17.61 6.00 20.23
C ARG A 445 -18.45 4.89 19.58
N PRO A 446 -18.17 3.61 19.88
CA PRO A 446 -18.94 2.48 19.33
C PRO A 446 -20.41 2.49 19.78
N ASP A 447 -20.75 3.26 20.83
CA ASP A 447 -22.13 3.55 21.23
C ASP A 447 -22.90 4.42 20.22
N LEU A 448 -22.22 5.13 19.31
CA LEU A 448 -22.83 5.98 18.28
C LEU A 448 -22.84 5.34 16.88
N TYR A 449 -21.82 4.53 16.55
CA TYR A 449 -21.63 3.98 15.20
C TYR A 449 -21.37 2.46 15.16
N GLY A 450 -21.58 1.76 16.28
CA GLY A 450 -21.37 0.32 16.41
C GLY A 450 -19.90 -0.10 16.53
N ASN A 451 -19.69 -1.40 16.67
CA ASN A 451 -18.36 -2.01 16.62
C ASN A 451 -18.07 -2.50 15.20
N LEU A 452 -16.90 -2.17 14.67
CA LEU A 452 -16.35 -2.84 13.49
C LEU A 452 -16.14 -4.33 13.83
N GLY A 453 -16.56 -5.23 12.93
CA GLY A 453 -16.39 -6.68 13.09
C GLY A 453 -17.53 -7.43 13.79
N HIS A 454 -18.54 -6.74 14.33
CA HIS A 454 -19.84 -7.37 14.59
C HIS A 454 -20.79 -7.10 13.42
N PRO A 455 -21.61 -8.09 12.98
CA PRO A 455 -22.76 -7.79 12.16
C PRO A 455 -23.66 -6.79 12.89
N LEU A 456 -24.16 -5.78 12.19
CA LEU A 456 -25.30 -5.01 12.68
C LEU A 456 -26.49 -5.98 12.75
N SER A 457 -26.99 -6.21 13.97
CA SER A 457 -28.05 -7.16 14.30
C SER A 457 -29.42 -6.74 13.77
#